data_AF-A0A4U8VWX4-F1
#
_entry.id   AF-A0A4U8VWX4-F1
#
_cell.length_a   1.000
_cell.length_b   1.000
_cell.length_c   1.000
_cell.angle_alpha   90.00
_cell.angle_beta   90.00
_cell.angle_gamma   90.00
#
_symmetry.space_group_name_H-M   'P 1'
#
loop_
_entity.id
_entity.type
_entity.pdbx_description
1 polymer ?
#
loop_
_entity_poly.entity_id
_entity_poly.type
_entity_poly.pdbx_seq_one_letter_code
_entity_poly.pdbx_strand_id
1 'polypeptide(L)'
;MRGINHVVLYVSDLERSLAFYEGVLGFERLPGGFPGGAFLRHAGSANDHDLGLFQARSSAAPPGSVGLYHVAWEVDTLNELAAMRTALAEARALTGAGDHASTKAVYGRDPDGIEFEVCWLVPDERVEEALRTATSMTAPLDLAAEIERYGANTPGGPRTDPTVWARIAEQSAVQGNS
;
A
#
# COMPACT_ATOMS: atom_id res chain seq x y z
N MET A 1 -4.56 6.47 20.14
CA MET A 1 -4.71 5.56 18.99
C MET A 1 -3.33 5.06 18.62
N ARG A 2 -3.18 3.79 18.19
CA ARG A 2 -1.86 3.18 17.90
C ARG A 2 -1.58 2.99 16.40
N GLY A 3 -2.61 3.10 15.57
CA GLY A 3 -2.54 2.87 14.13
C GLY A 3 -3.93 2.50 13.60
N ILE A 4 -3.99 2.17 12.31
CA ILE A 4 -5.17 1.52 11.70
C ILE A 4 -5.16 0.06 12.15
N ASN A 5 -6.30 -0.45 12.58
CA ASN A 5 -6.43 -1.87 12.93
C ASN A 5 -6.93 -2.70 11.74
N HIS A 6 -7.99 -2.27 11.07
CA HIS A 6 -8.54 -2.92 9.90
C HIS A 6 -9.23 -1.92 8.99
N VAL A 7 -9.47 -2.32 7.74
CA VAL A 7 -10.28 -1.58 6.77
C VAL A 7 -11.45 -2.47 6.35
N VAL A 8 -12.65 -1.90 6.22
CA VAL A 8 -13.82 -2.61 5.67
C VAL A 8 -14.25 -1.90 4.39
N LEU A 9 -14.34 -2.65 3.30
CA LEU A 9 -14.74 -2.16 1.99
C LEU A 9 -16.12 -2.72 1.62
N TYR A 10 -16.93 -1.85 1.02
CA TYR A 10 -18.13 -2.30 0.31
C TYR A 10 -17.77 -2.67 -1.12
N VAL A 11 -18.17 -3.87 -1.54
CA VAL A 11 -17.95 -4.42 -2.89
C VAL A 11 -19.29 -4.79 -3.54
N SER A 12 -19.40 -4.78 -4.86
CA SER A 12 -20.69 -5.11 -5.51
C SER A 12 -20.96 -6.62 -5.57
N ASP A 13 -19.91 -7.45 -5.62
CA ASP A 13 -19.98 -8.91 -5.63
C ASP A 13 -18.89 -9.47 -4.71
N LEU A 14 -19.32 -10.11 -3.62
CA LEU A 14 -18.39 -10.60 -2.59
C LEU A 14 -17.43 -11.65 -3.13
N GLU A 15 -17.92 -12.63 -3.90
CA GLU A 15 -17.09 -13.75 -4.34
C GLU A 15 -16.10 -13.33 -5.43
N ARG A 16 -16.49 -12.39 -6.30
CA ARG A 16 -15.56 -11.78 -7.27
C ARG A 16 -14.44 -11.03 -6.56
N SER A 17 -14.75 -10.25 -5.53
CA SER A 17 -13.75 -9.50 -4.78
C SER A 17 -12.87 -10.44 -3.95
N LEU A 18 -13.43 -11.46 -3.32
CA LEU A 18 -12.64 -12.50 -2.63
C LEU A 18 -11.63 -13.17 -3.56
N ALA A 19 -12.07 -13.60 -4.76
CA ALA A 19 -11.16 -14.18 -5.74
C ALA A 19 -10.00 -13.23 -6.12
N PHE A 20 -10.24 -11.93 -6.16
CA PHE A 20 -9.21 -10.92 -6.42
C PHE A 20 -8.26 -10.74 -5.23
N TYR A 21 -8.79 -10.49 -4.02
CA TYR A 21 -7.95 -10.23 -2.85
C TYR A 21 -7.15 -11.48 -2.42
N GLU A 22 -7.72 -12.68 -2.55
CA GLU A 22 -7.02 -13.94 -2.29
C GLU A 22 -6.03 -14.27 -3.42
N GLY A 23 -6.48 -14.21 -4.68
CA GLY A 23 -5.69 -14.68 -5.82
C GLY A 23 -4.62 -13.70 -6.32
N VAL A 24 -4.80 -12.40 -6.12
CA VAL A 24 -3.89 -11.36 -6.63
C VAL A 24 -3.09 -10.72 -5.51
N LEU A 25 -3.75 -10.31 -4.41
CA LEU A 25 -3.06 -9.69 -3.27
C LEU A 25 -2.59 -10.70 -2.21
N GLY A 26 -2.96 -11.98 -2.33
CA GLY A 26 -2.48 -13.03 -1.43
C GLY A 26 -3.07 -12.99 -0.02
N PHE A 27 -4.23 -12.35 0.17
CA PHE A 27 -4.93 -12.37 1.44
C PHE A 27 -5.45 -13.79 1.75
N GLU A 28 -5.40 -14.16 3.04
CA GLU A 28 -6.00 -15.38 3.56
C GLU A 28 -7.44 -15.08 4.02
N ARG A 29 -8.43 -15.78 3.45
CA ARG A 29 -9.81 -15.74 3.93
C ARG A 29 -9.94 -16.48 5.26
N LEU A 30 -10.50 -15.81 6.26
CA LEU A 30 -10.69 -16.35 7.60
C LEU A 30 -12.04 -17.03 7.77
N PRO A 31 -12.18 -17.98 8.72
CA PRO A 31 -13.47 -18.48 9.15
C PRO A 31 -14.31 -17.36 9.80
N GLY A 32 -15.63 -17.51 9.84
CA GLY A 32 -16.53 -16.56 10.51
C GLY A 32 -17.16 -15.49 9.60
N GLY A 33 -17.09 -15.65 8.28
CA GLY A 33 -17.92 -14.88 7.35
C GLY A 33 -19.42 -15.17 7.50
N PHE A 34 -20.25 -14.35 6.86
CA PHE A 34 -21.71 -14.46 6.85
C PHE A 34 -22.26 -14.10 5.47
N PRO A 35 -23.56 -14.32 5.17
CA PRO A 35 -24.13 -13.96 3.88
C PRO A 35 -23.89 -12.48 3.55
N GLY A 36 -23.07 -12.22 2.53
CA GLY A 36 -22.67 -10.87 2.11
C GLY A 36 -21.53 -10.25 2.91
N GLY A 37 -20.77 -11.01 3.70
CA GLY A 37 -19.58 -10.51 4.39
C GLY A 37 -18.49 -11.55 4.63
N ALA A 38 -17.24 -11.15 4.45
CA ALA A 38 -16.07 -11.97 4.75
C ALA A 38 -14.94 -11.15 5.37
N PHE A 39 -14.05 -11.83 6.08
CA PHE A 39 -12.88 -11.25 6.74
C PHE A 39 -11.61 -11.91 6.19
N LEU A 40 -10.59 -11.11 5.97
CA LEU A 40 -9.32 -11.52 5.40
C LEU A 40 -8.16 -10.94 6.19
N ARG A 41 -7.03 -11.62 6.07
CA ARG A 41 -5.78 -11.26 6.73
C ARG A 41 -4.62 -11.38 5.76
N HIS A 42 -3.67 -10.44 5.79
CA HIS A 42 -2.47 -10.57 4.96
C HIS A 42 -1.50 -11.58 5.58
N ALA A 43 -0.58 -12.10 4.78
CA ALA A 43 0.44 -13.04 5.26
C ALA A 43 1.26 -12.41 6.40
N GLY A 44 1.46 -13.16 7.49
CA GLY A 44 2.24 -12.72 8.65
C GLY A 44 1.51 -11.82 9.65
N SER A 45 0.29 -11.36 9.37
CA SER A 45 -0.48 -10.60 10.36
C SER A 45 -0.93 -11.48 11.53
N ALA A 46 -0.83 -10.94 12.74
CA ALA A 46 -1.35 -11.53 13.97
C ALA A 46 -2.70 -10.93 14.39
N ASN A 47 -3.27 -10.02 13.58
CA ASN A 47 -4.56 -9.40 13.86
C ASN A 47 -5.71 -10.38 13.65
N ASP A 48 -6.89 -10.08 14.20
CA ASP A 48 -8.07 -10.92 14.00
C ASP A 48 -8.60 -10.83 12.56
N HIS A 49 -8.44 -9.68 11.90
CA HIS A 49 -8.55 -9.48 10.45
C HIS A 49 -7.94 -8.12 10.06
N ASP A 50 -7.40 -7.99 8.85
CA ASP A 50 -6.89 -6.70 8.33
C ASP A 50 -7.87 -6.07 7.35
N LEU A 51 -8.66 -6.89 6.66
CA LEU A 51 -9.62 -6.48 5.63
C LEU A 51 -10.98 -7.16 5.84
N GLY A 52 -12.04 -6.37 5.84
CA GLY A 52 -13.41 -6.85 5.70
C GLY A 52 -13.97 -6.52 4.32
N LEU A 53 -14.64 -7.46 3.67
CA LEU A 53 -15.36 -7.24 2.42
C LEU A 53 -16.84 -7.48 2.63
N PHE A 54 -17.66 -6.44 2.49
CA PHE A 54 -19.11 -6.51 2.62
C PHE A 54 -19.79 -6.20 1.30
N GLN A 55 -20.77 -7.03 0.91
CA GLN A 55 -21.50 -6.81 -0.31
C GLN A 55 -22.48 -5.66 -0.15
N ALA A 56 -22.36 -4.65 -1.01
CA ALA A 56 -23.21 -3.48 -1.02
C ALA A 56 -24.65 -3.85 -1.43
N ARG A 57 -25.62 -3.12 -0.86
CA ARG A 57 -27.05 -3.21 -1.24
C ARG A 57 -27.47 -2.16 -2.26
N SER A 58 -26.59 -1.21 -2.55
CA SER A 58 -26.83 -0.08 -3.46
C SER A 58 -25.67 0.05 -4.44
N SER A 59 -25.88 0.80 -5.52
CA SER A 59 -24.82 1.16 -6.45
C SER A 59 -23.71 1.95 -5.75
N ALA A 60 -22.49 1.84 -6.28
CA ALA A 60 -21.36 2.66 -5.83
C ALA A 60 -21.64 4.16 -6.02
N ALA A 61 -21.07 4.98 -5.13
CA ALA A 61 -21.04 6.42 -5.33
C ALA A 61 -20.16 6.78 -6.54
N PRO A 62 -20.43 7.90 -7.25
CA PRO A 62 -19.56 8.36 -8.33
C PRO A 62 -18.12 8.58 -7.84
N PRO A 63 -17.09 8.29 -8.67
CA PRO A 63 -15.70 8.62 -8.35
C PRO A 63 -15.53 10.09 -7.96
N GLY A 64 -14.69 10.36 -6.95
CA GLY A 64 -14.45 11.71 -6.43
C GLY A 64 -15.51 12.23 -5.45
N SER A 65 -16.53 11.41 -5.12
CA SER A 65 -17.43 11.69 -4.00
C SER A 65 -16.68 11.61 -2.66
N VAL A 66 -17.22 12.26 -1.61
CA VAL A 66 -16.69 12.11 -0.24
C VAL A 66 -16.70 10.62 0.15
N GLY A 67 -15.53 10.10 0.52
CA GLY A 67 -15.34 8.67 0.81
C GLY A 67 -13.87 8.28 0.89
N LEU A 68 -13.58 6.98 0.75
CA LEU A 68 -12.23 6.46 0.64
C LEU A 68 -11.64 6.82 -0.73
N TYR A 69 -10.45 7.41 -0.75
CA TYR A 69 -9.69 7.60 -2.00
C TYR A 69 -8.91 6.33 -2.35
N HIS A 70 -7.97 5.93 -1.48
CA HIS A 70 -7.29 4.64 -1.54
C HIS A 70 -6.86 4.16 -0.15
N VAL A 71 -6.52 2.89 -0.06
CA VAL A 71 -5.82 2.25 1.07
C VAL A 71 -4.46 1.75 0.58
N ALA A 72 -3.44 1.85 1.42
CA ALA A 72 -2.11 1.35 1.13
C ALA A 72 -1.78 0.14 2.01
N TRP A 73 -1.15 -0.88 1.43
CA TRP A 73 -0.56 -2.00 2.16
C TRP A 73 0.94 -2.05 1.95
N GLU A 74 1.65 -2.43 3.01
CA GLU A 74 3.10 -2.49 2.99
C GLU A 74 3.57 -3.89 2.60
N VAL A 75 4.65 -3.96 1.85
CA VAL A 75 5.44 -5.19 1.63
C VAL A 75 6.80 -5.05 2.30
N ASP A 76 7.38 -6.17 2.70
CA ASP A 76 8.65 -6.17 3.43
C ASP A 76 9.81 -5.84 2.50
N THR A 77 9.76 -6.27 1.24
CA THR A 77 10.92 -6.15 0.33
C THR A 77 10.58 -5.60 -1.06
N LEU A 78 11.58 -5.05 -1.73
CA LEU A 78 11.43 -4.63 -3.14
C LEU A 78 11.17 -5.81 -4.08
N ASN A 79 11.63 -7.01 -3.74
CA ASN A 79 11.27 -8.23 -4.48
C ASN A 79 9.76 -8.53 -4.39
N GLU A 80 9.17 -8.39 -3.21
CA GLU A 80 7.72 -8.53 -3.04
C GLU A 80 6.97 -7.44 -3.79
N LEU A 81 7.46 -6.19 -3.77
CA LEU A 81 6.88 -5.11 -4.57
C LEU A 81 6.93 -5.43 -6.08
N ALA A 82 8.03 -6.01 -6.57
CA ALA A 82 8.17 -6.45 -7.96
C ALA A 82 7.21 -7.60 -8.30
N ALA A 83 7.04 -8.55 -7.39
CA ALA A 83 6.08 -9.64 -7.54
C ALA A 83 4.64 -9.09 -7.61
N MET A 84 4.28 -8.16 -6.71
CA MET A 84 2.96 -7.51 -6.73
C MET A 84 2.73 -6.70 -8.00
N ARG A 85 3.72 -5.94 -8.47
CA ARG A 85 3.62 -5.26 -9.77
C ARG A 85 3.28 -6.22 -10.91
N THR A 86 3.90 -7.40 -10.92
CA THR A 86 3.69 -8.43 -11.93
C THR A 86 2.29 -9.03 -11.81
N ALA A 87 1.89 -9.47 -10.61
CA ALA A 87 0.57 -10.02 -10.35
C ALA A 87 -0.55 -9.04 -10.72
N LEU A 88 -0.40 -7.77 -10.39
CA LEU A 88 -1.36 -6.72 -10.76
C LEU A 88 -1.43 -6.48 -12.28
N ALA A 89 -0.29 -6.55 -12.97
CA ALA A 89 -0.27 -6.42 -14.43
C ALA A 89 -0.98 -7.60 -15.12
N GLU A 90 -0.72 -8.82 -14.66
CA GLU A 90 -1.37 -10.05 -15.15
C GLU A 90 -2.88 -10.04 -14.91
N ALA A 91 -3.31 -9.54 -13.75
CA ALA A 91 -4.72 -9.34 -13.40
C ALA A 91 -5.38 -8.14 -14.11
N ARG A 92 -4.62 -7.35 -14.89
CA ARG A 92 -5.06 -6.06 -15.48
C ARG A 92 -5.58 -5.06 -14.45
N ALA A 93 -5.06 -5.14 -13.23
CA ALA A 93 -5.40 -4.28 -12.11
C ALA A 93 -4.37 -3.15 -11.92
N LEU A 94 -3.16 -3.28 -12.46
CA LEU A 94 -2.10 -2.26 -12.34
C LEU A 94 -2.49 -0.96 -13.05
N THR A 95 -2.52 0.14 -12.30
CA THR A 95 -2.88 1.47 -12.81
C THR A 95 -1.70 2.44 -12.84
N GLY A 96 -0.64 2.19 -12.08
CA GLY A 96 0.53 3.07 -12.04
C GLY A 96 1.63 2.59 -11.11
N ALA A 97 2.70 3.36 -11.05
CA ALA A 97 3.79 3.19 -10.10
C ALA A 97 4.45 4.54 -9.83
N GLY A 98 4.93 4.75 -8.61
CA GLY A 98 5.49 6.01 -8.15
C GLY A 98 6.63 5.83 -7.17
N ASP A 99 7.56 6.77 -7.22
CA ASP A 99 8.58 6.98 -6.21
C ASP A 99 8.28 8.29 -5.46
N HIS A 100 7.97 8.17 -4.18
CA HIS A 100 7.70 9.28 -3.27
C HIS A 100 8.88 9.58 -2.33
N ALA A 101 10.08 9.23 -2.79
CA ALA A 101 11.34 9.20 -2.08
C ALA A 101 11.35 8.24 -0.89
N SER A 102 10.49 8.47 0.09
CA SER A 102 10.38 7.67 1.31
C SER A 102 9.64 6.34 1.11
N THR A 103 8.84 6.22 0.05
CA THR A 103 8.13 5.00 -0.33
C THR A 103 8.25 4.74 -1.82
N LYS A 104 8.27 3.46 -2.20
CA LYS A 104 8.22 2.97 -3.57
C LYS A 104 6.91 2.22 -3.72
N ALA A 105 6.11 2.60 -4.70
CA ALA A 105 4.71 2.21 -4.73
C ALA A 105 4.27 1.74 -6.11
N VAL A 106 3.38 0.75 -6.12
CA VAL A 106 2.57 0.38 -7.27
C VAL A 106 1.10 0.55 -6.92
N TYR A 107 0.32 1.01 -7.90
CA TYR A 107 -1.08 1.33 -7.74
C TYR A 107 -1.94 0.35 -8.51
N GLY A 108 -3.07 -0.01 -7.92
CA GLY A 108 -4.04 -0.88 -8.57
C GLY A 108 -5.47 -0.45 -8.33
N ARG A 109 -6.38 -1.10 -9.06
CA ARG A 109 -7.81 -1.05 -8.79
C ARG A 109 -8.35 -2.46 -8.62
N ASP A 110 -9.22 -2.64 -7.63
CA ASP A 110 -9.96 -3.89 -7.46
C ASP A 110 -11.06 -4.03 -8.54
N PRO A 111 -11.81 -5.14 -8.57
CA PRO A 111 -12.89 -5.36 -9.55
C PRO A 111 -14.02 -4.33 -9.51
N ASP A 112 -14.16 -3.59 -8.40
CA ASP A 112 -15.14 -2.51 -8.21
C ASP A 112 -14.55 -1.12 -8.51
N GLY A 113 -13.27 -1.06 -8.89
CA GLY A 113 -12.56 0.18 -9.21
C GLY A 113 -11.99 0.91 -7.99
N ILE A 114 -12.08 0.31 -6.80
CA ILE A 114 -11.51 0.85 -5.56
C ILE A 114 -10.00 0.91 -5.73
N GLU A 115 -9.45 2.12 -5.59
CA GLU A 115 -8.03 2.35 -5.75
C GLU A 115 -7.26 1.90 -4.51
N PHE A 116 -6.09 1.36 -4.75
CA PHE A 116 -5.19 0.97 -3.70
C PHE A 116 -3.72 1.10 -4.08
N GLU A 117 -2.88 1.10 -3.06
CA GLU A 117 -1.43 1.16 -3.15
C GLU A 117 -0.81 -0.08 -2.49
N VAL A 118 0.22 -0.63 -3.12
CA VAL A 118 1.16 -1.54 -2.46
C VAL A 118 2.51 -0.85 -2.43
N CYS A 119 3.11 -0.71 -1.24
CA CYS A 119 4.32 0.07 -1.09
C CYS A 119 5.40 -0.62 -0.27
N TRP A 120 6.64 -0.33 -0.64
CA TRP A 120 7.82 -0.62 0.16
C TRP A 120 8.33 0.68 0.78
N LEU A 121 8.64 0.64 2.07
CA LEU A 121 9.07 1.80 2.83
C LEU A 121 10.59 1.81 2.91
N VAL A 122 11.21 2.92 2.50
CA VAL A 122 12.64 3.10 2.73
C VAL A 122 12.93 2.98 4.24
N PRO A 123 13.94 2.18 4.64
CA PRO A 123 14.30 1.99 6.04
C PRO A 123 14.55 3.30 6.80
N ASP A 124 14.23 3.32 8.09
CA ASP A 124 14.31 4.52 8.95
C ASP A 124 15.72 5.15 8.91
N GLU A 125 16.77 4.34 8.84
CA GLU A 125 18.16 4.78 8.75
C GLU A 125 18.58 5.31 7.38
N ARG A 126 17.75 5.13 6.34
CA ARG A 126 18.02 5.58 4.96
C ARG A 126 17.03 6.63 4.44
N VAL A 127 15.91 6.83 5.14
CA VAL A 127 14.81 7.67 4.66
C VAL A 127 15.20 9.17 4.59
N GLU A 128 16.03 9.65 5.52
CA GLU A 128 16.50 11.04 5.51
C GLU A 128 17.34 11.35 4.26
N GLU A 129 18.21 10.43 3.85
CA GLU A 129 19.00 10.58 2.62
C GLU A 129 18.09 10.55 1.39
N ALA A 130 17.16 9.58 1.33
CA ALA A 130 16.24 9.43 0.21
C ALA A 130 15.46 10.73 -0.05
N LEU A 131 14.91 11.34 1.00
CA LEU A 131 14.15 12.58 0.93
C LEU A 131 15.01 13.77 0.52
N ARG A 132 16.25 13.87 1.03
CA ARG A 132 17.17 14.96 0.68
C ARG A 132 17.55 14.95 -0.80
N THR A 133 17.65 13.77 -1.39
CA THR A 133 18.00 13.60 -2.81
C THR A 133 16.79 13.67 -3.75
N ALA A 134 15.58 13.73 -3.21
CA ALA A 134 14.35 13.77 -4.00
C ALA A 134 14.25 15.06 -4.80
N THR A 135 14.01 14.93 -6.10
CA THR A 135 13.84 16.08 -7.02
C THR A 135 12.38 16.40 -7.33
N SER A 136 11.46 15.49 -6.98
CA SER A 136 10.01 15.61 -7.16
C SER A 136 9.30 14.94 -5.98
N MET A 137 8.07 15.38 -5.70
CA MET A 137 7.18 14.75 -4.72
C MET A 137 6.67 13.38 -5.22
N THR A 138 6.63 13.19 -6.53
CA THR A 138 6.29 11.92 -7.20
C THR A 138 7.13 11.80 -8.46
N ALA A 139 8.11 10.90 -8.44
CA ALA A 139 8.90 10.54 -9.61
C ALA A 139 8.39 9.21 -10.22
N PRO A 140 8.66 8.94 -11.51
CA PRO A 140 8.44 7.60 -12.06
C PRO A 140 9.28 6.55 -11.32
N LEU A 141 8.68 5.42 -10.98
CA LEU A 141 9.39 4.34 -10.30
C LEU A 141 10.27 3.53 -11.29
N ASP A 142 11.59 3.54 -11.09
CA ASP A 142 12.52 2.58 -11.69
C ASP A 142 12.86 1.49 -10.67
N LEU A 143 12.04 0.44 -10.64
CA LEU A 143 12.18 -0.62 -9.64
C LEU A 143 13.51 -1.38 -9.74
N ALA A 144 14.12 -1.46 -10.93
CA ALA A 144 15.40 -2.14 -11.09
C ALA A 144 16.53 -1.32 -10.46
N ALA A 145 16.53 0.00 -10.68
CA ALA A 145 17.48 0.91 -10.04
C ALA A 145 17.30 0.93 -8.52
N GLU A 146 16.06 0.89 -8.02
CA GLU A 146 15.80 0.83 -6.57
C GLU A 146 16.28 -0.48 -5.95
N ILE A 147 16.12 -1.62 -6.64
CA ILE A 147 16.67 -2.91 -6.21
C ILE A 147 18.20 -2.88 -6.18
N GLU A 148 18.85 -2.28 -7.17
CA GLU A 148 20.31 -2.09 -7.18
C GLU A 148 20.76 -1.21 -6.01
N ARG A 149 20.03 -0.13 -5.74
CA ARG A 149 20.35 0.84 -4.68
C ARG A 149 20.17 0.27 -3.28
N TYR A 150 19.03 -0.35 -3.01
CA TYR A 150 18.65 -0.76 -1.65
C TYR A 150 18.91 -2.23 -1.36
N GLY A 151 19.00 -3.07 -2.40
CA GLY A 151 19.04 -4.52 -2.30
C GLY A 151 17.63 -5.13 -2.35
N ALA A 152 17.47 -6.19 -3.14
CA ALA A 152 16.17 -6.79 -3.43
C ALA A 152 15.41 -7.32 -2.21
N ASN A 153 16.14 -7.80 -1.19
CA ASN A 153 15.60 -8.44 0.01
C ASN A 153 15.76 -7.57 1.27
N THR A 154 16.07 -6.29 1.12
CA THR A 154 16.20 -5.39 2.27
C THR A 154 14.83 -5.14 2.87
N PRO A 155 14.60 -5.50 4.15
CA PRO A 155 13.35 -5.20 4.83
C PRO A 155 13.09 -3.70 4.85
N GLY A 156 11.85 -3.31 4.58
CA GLY A 156 11.39 -1.94 4.72
C GLY A 156 11.42 -1.48 6.17
N GLY A 157 11.41 -0.16 6.37
CA GLY A 157 11.38 0.40 7.72
C GLY A 157 9.98 0.28 8.32
N PRO A 158 9.82 -0.28 9.54
CA PRO A 158 8.53 -0.31 10.23
C PRO A 158 8.09 1.09 10.71
N ARG A 159 8.81 2.15 10.31
CA ARG A 159 8.61 3.56 10.70
C ARG A 159 8.44 3.72 12.21
N THR A 160 9.34 3.08 12.95
CA THR A 160 9.28 3.00 14.41
C THR A 160 9.92 4.18 15.12
N ASP A 161 10.77 4.96 14.43
CA ASP A 161 11.31 6.21 14.98
C ASP A 161 10.35 7.39 14.69
N PRO A 162 9.59 7.88 15.69
CA PRO A 162 8.64 8.98 15.48
C PRO A 162 9.34 10.33 15.24
N THR A 163 10.65 10.40 15.47
CA THR A 163 11.41 11.66 15.37
C THR A 163 12.01 11.89 13.99
N VAL A 164 12.02 10.89 13.10
CA VAL A 164 12.48 10.98 11.70
C VAL A 164 11.93 12.24 11.02
N TRP A 165 10.62 12.42 11.02
CA TRP A 165 9.98 13.55 10.34
C TRP A 165 10.25 14.90 11.00
N ALA A 166 10.39 14.93 12.33
CA ALA A 166 10.77 16.14 13.05
C ALA A 166 12.18 16.60 12.63
N ARG A 167 13.14 15.68 12.54
CA ARG A 167 14.51 15.99 12.08
C ARG A 167 14.52 16.46 10.63
N ILE A 168 13.74 15.83 9.75
CA ILE A 168 13.61 16.25 8.34
C ILE A 168 13.04 17.67 8.23
N ALA A 169 12.03 18.00 9.03
CA ALA A 169 11.41 19.32 9.05
C ALA A 169 12.39 20.40 9.54
N GLU A 170 13.14 20.13 10.62
CA GLU A 170 14.15 21.04 11.17
C GLU A 170 15.26 21.34 10.15
N GLN A 171 15.79 20.30 9.48
CA GLN A 171 16.84 20.46 8.47
C GLN A 171 16.38 21.30 7.26
N SER A 172 15.12 21.13 6.85
CA SER A 172 14.53 21.90 5.74
C SER A 172 14.36 23.39 6.09
N ALA A 173 14.00 23.69 7.35
CA ALA A 173 13.87 25.07 7.84
C ALA A 173 15.22 25.81 7.90
N VAL A 174 16.31 25.09 8.20
CA VAL A 174 17.67 25.66 8.20
C VAL A 174 18.14 25.99 6.78
N GLN A 175 17.86 25.13 5.79
CA GLN A 175 18.28 25.35 4.41
C GLN A 175 17.52 26.47 3.70
N GLY A 176 16.22 26.64 3.99
CA GLY A 176 15.38 27.71 3.40
C GLY A 176 15.64 29.12 3.92
N ASN A 177 16.55 29.27 4.90
CA ASN A 177 16.90 30.55 5.53
C ASN A 177 18.32 31.04 5.15
N SER A 178 18.89 30.48 4.06
CA SER A 178 20.24 30.76 3.54
C SER A 178 20.18 31.49 2.21
#